data_AF-A0A520R4B1-F1
#
_entry.id   AF-A0A520R4B1-F1
#
_cell.length_a   1.000
_cell.length_b   1.000
_cell.length_c   1.000
_cell.angle_alpha   90.00
_cell.angle_beta   90.00
_cell.angle_gamma   90.00
#
_symmetry.space_group_name_H-M   'P 1'
#
loop_
_entity.id
_entity.type
_entity.pdbx_description
1 polymer ?
#
loop_
_entity_poly.entity_id
_entity_poly.type
_entity_poly.pdbx_seq_one_letter_code
_entity_poly.pdbx_strand_id
1 'polypeptide(L)'
;MTSSARTARARAAVAALALSGLLGGCAQNAIMELQIELPPAPAGSSETFAYIQVATPAGGFDFDVEWGDTGFSFPLTATRQWACVSVVSGDPTVDVNARIRYCSDPECLDVADGNAPESRVAIESPLYIGRRTFVTVGVPQVPECALAADCGGFGACESGRCVCASDADCTATNTECRAGGCAEIVPRCKVEGCITGATDNYCADDGSHFCERLGAEPLSFECELGE
;
A
#
# COMPACT_ATOMS: atom_id res chain seq x y z
N MET A 1 85.58 20.22 31.47
CA MET A 1 84.98 21.58 31.45
C MET A 1 84.39 21.73 30.07
N THR A 2 83.09 21.74 29.77
CA THR A 2 81.81 22.08 30.42
C THR A 2 80.74 21.12 29.83
N SER A 3 79.90 20.44 30.62
CA SER A 3 78.49 20.79 30.96
C SER A 3 77.65 21.14 29.72
N SER A 4 76.48 20.56 29.41
CA SER A 4 75.41 20.07 30.28
C SER A 4 74.43 19.16 29.49
N ALA A 5 73.83 18.19 30.18
CA ALA A 5 72.76 17.34 29.69
C ALA A 5 71.38 17.81 30.20
N ARG A 6 70.33 17.38 29.49
CA ARG A 6 68.89 17.30 29.84
C ARG A 6 68.02 18.54 29.60
N THR A 7 67.05 18.33 28.69
CA THR A 7 65.64 18.63 28.98
C THR A 7 64.77 17.54 28.36
N ALA A 8 63.98 16.89 29.22
CA ALA A 8 62.97 15.91 28.88
C ALA A 8 61.59 16.57 28.93
N ARG A 9 60.67 16.18 28.02
CA ARG A 9 59.30 15.71 28.29
C ARG A 9 58.34 15.97 27.12
N ALA A 10 57.67 14.89 26.74
CA ALA A 10 56.24 14.77 26.46
C ALA A 10 55.65 15.51 25.26
N ARG A 11 55.15 14.75 24.27
CA ARG A 11 53.73 14.32 24.22
C ARG A 11 53.51 13.38 23.03
N ALA A 12 53.00 12.18 23.34
CA ALA A 12 52.31 11.35 22.37
C ALA A 12 50.97 12.01 22.02
N ALA A 13 50.61 12.06 20.74
CA ALA A 13 49.22 12.18 20.31
C ALA A 13 49.08 11.67 18.87
N VAL A 14 48.42 10.51 18.78
CA VAL A 14 47.75 9.93 17.63
C VAL A 14 46.97 11.00 16.85
N ALA A 15 47.14 11.04 15.52
CA ALA A 15 46.23 11.75 14.62
C ALA A 15 45.91 10.87 13.41
N ALA A 16 45.26 9.74 13.69
CA ALA A 16 44.39 9.05 12.74
C ALA A 16 42.98 9.64 12.93
N LEU A 17 42.62 10.63 12.13
CA LEU A 17 41.28 11.23 11.97
C LEU A 17 41.33 12.02 10.66
N ALA A 18 40.45 11.92 9.68
CA ALA A 18 39.13 11.31 9.63
C ALA A 18 38.84 10.82 8.21
N LEU A 19 38.85 9.51 8.02
CA LEU A 19 38.24 8.84 6.89
C LEU A 19 36.75 8.61 7.24
N SER A 20 35.99 9.70 7.38
CA SER A 20 34.63 9.66 7.95
C SER A 20 33.64 10.52 7.15
N GLY A 21 33.89 10.73 5.86
CA GLY A 21 33.08 11.60 5.00
C GLY A 21 32.29 10.89 3.89
N LEU A 22 32.34 9.56 3.79
CA LEU A 22 31.70 8.79 2.71
C LEU A 22 30.61 7.82 3.19
N LEU A 23 30.09 8.02 4.41
CA LEU A 23 28.77 7.49 4.78
C LEU A 23 27.70 8.45 4.27
N GLY A 24 27.68 8.69 2.96
CA GLY A 24 26.41 8.95 2.29
C GLY A 24 25.63 7.65 2.35
N GLY A 25 25.05 7.35 3.53
CA GLY A 25 24.13 6.24 3.64
C GLY A 25 23.00 6.54 2.68
N CYS A 26 22.92 5.80 1.57
CA CYS A 26 21.75 5.83 0.73
C CYS A 26 20.57 5.58 1.65
N ALA A 27 19.68 6.57 1.81
CA ALA A 27 18.43 6.36 2.52
C ALA A 27 17.77 5.14 1.85
N GLN A 28 17.65 4.04 2.58
CA GLN A 28 17.00 2.86 2.07
C GLN A 28 15.51 3.13 2.17
N ASN A 29 14.85 3.29 1.02
CA ASN A 29 13.40 3.41 0.99
C ASN A 29 12.77 2.01 1.01
N ALA A 30 11.54 1.93 1.50
CA ALA A 30 10.65 0.82 1.24
C ALA A 30 9.86 1.11 -0.05
N ILE A 31 9.67 0.09 -0.88
CA ILE A 31 8.84 0.17 -2.08
C ILE A 31 7.76 -0.91 -1.98
N MET A 32 6.51 -0.53 -2.15
CA MET A 32 5.40 -1.47 -2.35
C MET A 32 4.83 -1.25 -3.76
N GLU A 33 4.66 -2.33 -4.53
CA GLU A 33 3.96 -2.32 -5.82
C GLU A 33 2.53 -2.82 -5.60
N LEU A 34 1.56 -1.93 -5.73
CA LEU A 34 0.13 -2.26 -5.69
C LEU A 34 -0.34 -2.57 -7.12
N GLN A 35 -0.81 -3.81 -7.33
CA GLN A 35 -1.40 -4.28 -8.58
C GLN A 35 -2.90 -4.45 -8.38
N ILE A 36 -3.68 -3.64 -9.11
CA ILE A 36 -5.14 -3.63 -9.01
C ILE A 36 -5.71 -4.16 -10.31
N GLU A 37 -6.45 -5.26 -10.25
CA GLU A 37 -7.29 -5.69 -11.38
C GLU A 37 -8.53 -4.79 -11.40
N LEU A 38 -8.55 -3.84 -12.33
CA LEU A 38 -9.66 -2.92 -12.53
C LEU A 38 -10.82 -3.63 -13.27
N PRO A 39 -12.08 -3.32 -12.90
CA PRO A 39 -13.24 -3.86 -13.58
C PRO A 39 -13.36 -3.29 -15.00
N PRO A 40 -14.15 -3.93 -15.89
CA PRO A 40 -14.53 -3.30 -17.13
C PRO A 40 -15.36 -2.03 -16.87
N ALA A 41 -15.37 -1.11 -17.83
CA ALA A 41 -16.23 0.06 -17.82
C ALA A 41 -17.72 -0.35 -17.75
N PRO A 42 -18.56 0.35 -16.98
CA PRO A 42 -20.00 0.08 -16.93
C PRO A 42 -20.64 0.17 -18.32
N ALA A 43 -21.57 -0.74 -18.60
CA ALA A 43 -22.24 -0.77 -19.90
C ALA A 43 -23.04 0.52 -20.14
N GLY A 44 -22.77 1.20 -21.25
CA GLY A 44 -23.46 2.44 -21.61
C GLY A 44 -22.94 3.70 -20.91
N SER A 45 -21.86 3.60 -20.12
CA SER A 45 -21.14 4.77 -19.60
C SER A 45 -20.38 5.50 -20.72
N SER A 46 -20.21 6.81 -20.56
CA SER A 46 -19.17 7.56 -21.26
C SER A 46 -17.79 7.14 -20.76
N GLU A 47 -16.73 7.68 -21.36
CA GLU A 47 -15.35 7.47 -20.89
C GLU A 47 -15.29 7.68 -19.36
N THR A 48 -14.86 6.63 -18.66
CA THR A 48 -14.81 6.54 -17.19
C THR A 48 -13.39 6.19 -16.80
N PHE A 49 -12.85 6.89 -15.81
CA PHE A 49 -11.48 6.72 -15.32
C PHE A 49 -11.49 6.17 -13.90
N ALA A 50 -10.57 5.23 -13.63
CA ALA A 50 -10.19 4.87 -12.29
C ALA A 50 -9.05 5.79 -11.83
N TYR A 51 -9.35 6.68 -10.89
CA TYR A 51 -8.36 7.55 -10.26
C TYR A 51 -7.96 6.98 -8.90
N ILE A 52 -6.70 6.53 -8.81
CA ILE A 52 -6.16 5.85 -7.65
C ILE A 52 -5.33 6.83 -6.83
N GLN A 53 -5.68 6.97 -5.56
CA GLN A 53 -4.89 7.72 -4.59
C GLN A 53 -4.47 6.80 -3.46
N VAL A 54 -3.28 7.07 -2.92
CA VAL A 54 -2.69 6.31 -1.82
C VAL A 54 -2.40 7.26 -0.67
N ALA A 55 -2.70 6.81 0.54
CA ALA A 55 -2.36 7.49 1.78
C ALA A 55 -1.68 6.52 2.75
N THR A 56 -0.79 7.05 3.58
CA THR A 56 -0.15 6.33 4.69
C THR A 56 -0.54 6.99 6.01
N PRO A 57 -1.80 6.82 6.44
CA PRO A 57 -2.33 7.51 7.62
C PRO A 57 -1.60 7.09 8.90
N ALA A 58 -1.39 8.06 9.80
CA ALA A 58 -0.85 7.77 11.11
C ALA A 58 -1.95 7.13 11.98
N GLY A 59 -1.80 5.84 12.32
CA GLY A 59 -2.68 5.16 13.28
C GLY A 59 -3.63 4.12 12.70
N GLY A 60 -3.44 3.67 11.47
CA GLY A 60 -4.13 2.50 10.90
C GLY A 60 -5.04 2.83 9.71
N PHE A 61 -6.04 1.99 9.45
CA PHE A 61 -6.92 2.09 8.27
C PHE A 61 -7.99 3.21 8.36
N ASP A 62 -7.54 4.46 8.47
CA ASP A 62 -8.41 5.64 8.43
C ASP A 62 -8.53 6.19 6.98
N PHE A 63 -9.77 6.28 6.51
CA PHE A 63 -10.10 6.82 5.17
C PHE A 63 -10.60 8.27 5.23
N ASP A 64 -10.91 8.79 6.43
CA ASP A 64 -11.26 10.20 6.68
C ASP A 64 -9.99 11.06 6.88
N VAL A 65 -9.00 10.84 6.01
CA VAL A 65 -7.69 11.48 6.06
C VAL A 65 -7.51 12.46 4.92
N GLU A 66 -6.51 13.32 5.05
CA GLU A 66 -6.08 14.16 3.93
C GLU A 66 -5.40 13.28 2.89
N TRP A 67 -5.99 13.23 1.71
CA TRP A 67 -5.44 12.52 0.56
C TRP A 67 -4.56 13.48 -0.23
N GLY A 68 -3.38 13.02 -0.65
CA GLY A 68 -2.49 13.84 -1.47
C GLY A 68 -3.14 14.25 -2.79
N ASP A 69 -2.78 15.43 -3.29
CA ASP A 69 -3.34 15.98 -4.54
C ASP A 69 -2.96 15.17 -5.78
N THR A 70 -1.90 14.37 -5.70
CA THR A 70 -1.45 13.47 -6.77
C THR A 70 -2.08 12.10 -6.66
N GLY A 71 -2.59 11.62 -7.79
CA GLY A 71 -3.06 10.25 -7.99
C GLY A 71 -2.67 9.70 -9.36
N PHE A 72 -3.12 8.50 -9.65
CA PHE A 72 -2.86 7.78 -10.89
C PHE A 72 -4.16 7.57 -11.63
N SER A 73 -4.23 7.97 -12.90
CA SER A 73 -5.44 7.84 -13.71
C SER A 73 -5.32 6.71 -14.72
N PHE A 74 -6.35 5.87 -14.80
CA PHE A 74 -6.44 4.76 -15.74
C PHE A 74 -7.81 4.78 -16.42
N PRO A 75 -7.90 4.93 -17.75
CA PRO A 75 -9.17 4.82 -18.45
C PRO A 75 -9.70 3.39 -18.34
N LEU A 76 -10.96 3.21 -17.93
CA LEU A 76 -11.60 1.90 -17.93
C LEU A 76 -11.87 1.44 -19.37
N THR A 77 -11.61 0.15 -19.64
CA THR A 77 -11.85 -0.45 -20.96
C THR A 77 -13.01 -1.44 -20.91
N ALA A 78 -13.40 -2.01 -22.06
CA ALA A 78 -14.45 -3.01 -22.13
C ALA A 78 -14.09 -4.34 -21.42
N THR A 79 -12.83 -4.54 -21.06
CA THR A 79 -12.34 -5.74 -20.37
C THR A 79 -11.60 -5.35 -19.10
N ARG A 80 -11.41 -6.33 -18.20
CA ARG A 80 -10.53 -6.15 -17.04
C ARG A 80 -9.10 -5.81 -17.47
N GLN A 81 -8.42 -5.03 -16.65
CA GLN A 81 -7.04 -4.61 -16.90
C GLN A 81 -6.29 -4.38 -15.59
N TRP A 82 -4.96 -4.44 -15.64
CA TRP A 82 -4.11 -4.19 -14.48
C TRP A 82 -3.69 -2.72 -14.38
N ALA A 83 -3.87 -2.13 -13.22
CA ALA A 83 -3.28 -0.86 -12.83
C ALA A 83 -2.18 -1.11 -11.79
N CYS A 84 -0.98 -0.57 -12.06
CA CYS A 84 0.18 -0.73 -11.18
C CYS A 84 0.55 0.62 -10.56
N VAL A 85 0.63 0.67 -9.23
CA VAL A 85 0.97 1.86 -8.46
C VAL A 85 2.13 1.55 -7.52
N SER A 86 3.23 2.30 -7.63
CA SER A 86 4.36 2.18 -6.73
C SER A 86 4.24 3.16 -5.57
N VAL A 87 4.28 2.63 -4.35
CA VAL A 87 4.27 3.40 -3.10
C VAL A 87 5.67 3.37 -2.51
N VAL A 88 6.26 4.56 -2.31
CA VAL A 88 7.62 4.69 -1.78
C VAL A 88 7.55 5.44 -0.46
N SER A 89 8.11 4.84 0.60
CA SER A 89 8.11 5.43 1.94
C SER A 89 9.46 5.25 2.62
N GLY A 90 9.84 6.24 3.43
CA GLY A 90 10.95 6.14 4.39
C GLY A 90 10.51 5.58 5.76
N ASP A 91 9.21 5.44 5.98
CA ASP A 91 8.63 4.84 7.18
C ASP A 91 8.01 3.47 6.82
N PRO A 92 8.58 2.35 7.32
CA PRO A 92 8.06 1.00 7.05
C PRO A 92 6.92 0.60 8.00
N THR A 93 6.61 1.41 9.01
CA THR A 93 5.69 1.02 10.09
C THR A 93 4.25 1.43 9.82
N VAL A 94 4.01 2.12 8.72
CA VAL A 94 2.70 2.64 8.34
C VAL A 94 1.92 1.63 7.51
N ASP A 95 0.62 1.63 7.76
CA ASP A 95 -0.35 1.00 6.87
C ASP A 95 -0.51 1.84 5.59
N VAL A 96 -0.98 1.18 4.54
CA VAL A 96 -1.24 1.83 3.25
C VAL A 96 -2.72 1.72 2.92
N ASN A 97 -3.37 2.86 2.74
CA ASN A 97 -4.73 2.92 2.21
C ASN A 97 -4.69 3.32 0.74
N ALA A 98 -5.44 2.61 -0.08
CA ALA A 98 -5.72 3.02 -1.45
C ALA A 98 -7.22 3.26 -1.60
N ARG A 99 -7.57 4.35 -2.27
CA ARG A 99 -8.92 4.59 -2.77
C ARG A 99 -8.88 4.65 -4.30
N ILE A 100 -9.87 4.04 -4.92
CA ILE A 100 -10.08 4.10 -6.37
C ILE A 100 -11.41 4.79 -6.59
N ARG A 101 -11.38 6.01 -7.13
CA ARG A 101 -12.59 6.76 -7.51
C ARG A 101 -12.86 6.58 -9.00
N TYR A 102 -14.13 6.37 -9.35
CA TYR A 102 -14.56 6.16 -10.72
C TYR A 102 -15.23 7.42 -11.27
N CYS A 103 -14.48 8.17 -12.05
CA CYS A 103 -14.80 9.55 -12.42
C CYS A 103 -14.96 9.71 -13.93
N SER A 104 -15.69 10.75 -14.33
CA SER A 104 -15.78 11.18 -15.73
C SER A 104 -14.57 12.00 -16.15
N ASP A 105 -13.94 12.72 -15.23
CA ASP A 105 -12.67 13.41 -15.42
C ASP A 105 -11.48 12.52 -14.98
N PRO A 106 -10.37 12.49 -15.74
CA PRO A 106 -9.21 11.67 -15.40
C PRO A 106 -8.56 12.01 -14.05
N GLU A 107 -8.70 13.23 -13.55
CA GLU A 107 -8.14 13.66 -12.26
C GLU A 107 -9.24 13.76 -11.17
N CYS A 108 -10.47 13.34 -11.47
CA CYS A 108 -11.65 13.48 -10.61
C CYS A 108 -11.90 14.92 -10.13
N LEU A 109 -11.59 15.91 -10.96
CA LEU A 109 -11.73 17.33 -10.63
C LEU A 109 -13.04 17.95 -11.11
N ASP A 110 -13.83 17.24 -11.92
CA ASP A 110 -15.15 17.72 -12.32
C ASP A 110 -16.09 17.79 -11.10
N VAL A 111 -16.92 18.82 -11.05
CA VAL A 111 -17.96 19.00 -10.03
C VAL A 111 -18.95 17.83 -10.06
N ALA A 112 -19.22 17.24 -11.22
CA ALA A 112 -20.05 16.05 -11.36
C ALA A 112 -19.46 14.82 -10.63
N ASP A 113 -18.12 14.76 -10.50
CA ASP A 113 -17.40 13.66 -9.87
C ASP A 113 -17.32 13.79 -8.34
N GLY A 114 -17.89 14.84 -7.75
CA GLY A 114 -17.91 15.04 -6.29
C GLY A 114 -18.52 13.87 -5.51
N ASN A 115 -19.39 13.09 -6.17
CA ASN A 115 -19.94 11.83 -5.67
C ASN A 115 -19.64 10.66 -6.63
N ALA A 116 -18.44 10.58 -7.18
CA ALA A 116 -17.95 9.39 -7.88
C ALA A 116 -18.03 8.14 -6.98
N PRO A 117 -18.44 6.97 -7.50
CA PRO A 117 -18.30 5.69 -6.80
C PRO A 117 -16.84 5.45 -6.39
N GLU A 118 -16.64 4.75 -5.26
CA GLU A 118 -15.30 4.54 -4.70
C GLU A 118 -15.10 3.10 -4.19
N SER A 119 -14.02 2.47 -4.61
CA SER A 119 -13.52 1.22 -4.01
C SER A 119 -12.38 1.54 -3.04
N ARG A 120 -12.29 0.79 -1.93
CA ARG A 120 -11.33 1.03 -0.85
C ARG A 120 -10.52 -0.22 -0.58
N VAL A 121 -9.23 -0.04 -0.34
CA VAL A 121 -8.29 -1.10 0.02
C VAL A 121 -7.43 -0.62 1.16
N ALA A 122 -7.37 -1.39 2.24
CA ALA A 122 -6.56 -1.11 3.41
C ALA A 122 -5.52 -2.23 3.57
N ILE A 123 -4.24 -1.87 3.52
CA ILE A 123 -3.13 -2.82 3.41
C ILE A 123 -2.28 -2.72 4.67
N GLU A 124 -2.24 -3.81 5.43
CA GLU A 124 -1.56 -3.87 6.73
C GLU A 124 -0.04 -4.00 6.56
N SER A 125 0.70 -3.02 7.10
CA SER A 125 2.16 -3.04 7.22
C SER A 125 2.93 -3.59 5.99
N PRO A 126 2.71 -3.06 4.76
CA PRO A 126 3.27 -3.65 3.55
C PRO A 126 4.69 -3.17 3.23
N LEU A 127 5.23 -2.21 3.98
CA LEU A 127 6.48 -1.52 3.67
C LEU A 127 7.65 -2.07 4.49
N TYR A 128 8.76 -2.38 3.81
CA TYR A 128 9.99 -2.88 4.46
C TYR A 128 11.21 -2.17 3.89
N ILE A 129 12.00 -1.55 4.76
CA ILE A 129 13.17 -0.76 4.36
C ILE A 129 14.16 -1.62 3.57
N GLY A 130 14.57 -1.10 2.41
CA GLY A 130 15.51 -1.77 1.51
C GLY A 130 14.90 -2.95 0.74
N ARG A 131 13.58 -3.11 0.77
CA ARG A 131 12.85 -4.18 0.08
C ARG A 131 11.83 -3.60 -0.90
N ARG A 132 11.47 -4.44 -1.87
CA ARG A 132 10.29 -4.28 -2.71
C ARG A 132 9.27 -5.36 -2.35
N THR A 133 8.05 -4.95 -2.05
CA THR A 133 6.89 -5.83 -1.81
C THR A 133 5.86 -5.66 -2.90
N PHE A 134 4.94 -6.62 -3.02
CA PHE A 134 3.87 -6.64 -3.99
C PHE A 134 2.55 -6.95 -3.28
N VAL A 135 1.48 -6.29 -3.72
CA VAL A 135 0.13 -6.53 -3.24
C VAL A 135 -0.77 -6.59 -4.45
N THR A 136 -1.55 -7.66 -4.56
CA THR A 136 -2.50 -7.87 -5.65
C THR A 136 -3.91 -7.82 -5.09
N VAL A 137 -4.75 -6.97 -5.67
CA VAL A 137 -6.16 -6.83 -5.30
C VAL A 137 -7.03 -6.84 -6.54
N GLY A 138 -8.23 -7.42 -6.42
CA GLY A 138 -9.18 -7.51 -7.51
C GLY A 138 -10.42 -6.70 -7.21
N VAL A 139 -10.74 -5.72 -8.05
CA VAL A 139 -11.99 -4.97 -7.90
C VAL A 139 -13.05 -5.57 -8.81
N PRO A 140 -14.09 -6.21 -8.25
CA PRO A 140 -15.00 -7.03 -9.05
C PRO A 140 -15.84 -6.21 -10.04
N GLN A 141 -16.23 -5.00 -9.64
CA GLN A 141 -17.11 -4.09 -10.37
C GLN A 141 -16.96 -2.66 -9.83
N VAL A 142 -17.42 -1.68 -10.61
CA VAL A 142 -17.60 -0.30 -10.12
C VAL A 142 -18.71 -0.30 -9.05
N PRO A 143 -18.52 0.32 -7.87
CA PRO A 143 -19.46 0.28 -6.75
C PRO A 143 -20.64 1.26 -6.93
N GLU A 144 -21.27 1.19 -8.10
CA GLU A 144 -22.55 1.83 -8.42
C GLU A 144 -23.69 0.83 -8.27
N CYS A 145 -24.91 1.32 -8.01
CA CYS A 145 -26.05 0.43 -7.81
C CYS A 145 -27.38 1.06 -8.19
N ALA A 146 -28.29 0.26 -8.71
CA ALA A 146 -29.73 0.55 -8.74
C ALA A 146 -30.47 -0.22 -7.64
N LEU A 147 -29.93 -1.38 -7.25
CA LEU A 147 -30.46 -2.30 -6.25
C LEU A 147 -29.33 -2.77 -5.31
N ALA A 148 -29.69 -3.23 -4.12
CA ALA A 148 -28.71 -3.75 -3.16
C ALA A 148 -27.85 -4.90 -3.68
N ALA A 149 -28.39 -5.73 -4.58
CA ALA A 149 -27.65 -6.84 -5.18
C ALA A 149 -26.47 -6.39 -6.04
N ASP A 150 -26.55 -5.19 -6.62
CA ASP A 150 -25.51 -4.64 -7.50
C ASP A 150 -24.22 -4.36 -6.70
N CYS A 151 -24.33 -4.15 -5.39
CA CYS A 151 -23.17 -3.90 -4.54
C CYS A 151 -22.30 -5.12 -4.29
N GLY A 152 -22.75 -6.33 -4.62
CA GLY A 152 -21.91 -7.55 -4.56
C GLY A 152 -21.28 -7.81 -3.18
N GLY A 153 -21.92 -7.33 -2.11
CA GLY A 153 -21.42 -7.43 -0.73
C GLY A 153 -20.53 -6.29 -0.26
N PHE A 154 -20.31 -5.25 -1.07
CA PHE A 154 -19.55 -4.04 -0.72
C PHE A 154 -20.46 -2.90 -0.24
N GLY A 155 -21.52 -3.21 0.50
CA GLY A 155 -22.41 -2.22 1.12
C GLY A 155 -23.88 -2.35 0.73
N ALA A 156 -24.68 -1.46 1.30
CA ALA A 156 -26.07 -1.19 0.95
C ALA A 156 -26.15 -0.17 -0.19
N CYS A 157 -27.18 -0.28 -1.03
CA CYS A 157 -27.40 0.67 -2.11
C CYS A 157 -28.14 1.92 -1.62
N GLU A 158 -27.47 3.07 -1.66
CA GLU A 158 -28.06 4.37 -1.32
C GLU A 158 -27.73 5.39 -2.39
N SER A 159 -28.74 6.09 -2.94
CA SER A 159 -28.53 7.18 -3.91
C SER A 159 -27.61 6.82 -5.10
N GLY A 160 -27.68 5.58 -5.59
CA GLY A 160 -26.91 5.13 -6.76
C GLY A 160 -25.53 4.53 -6.45
N ARG A 161 -25.16 4.38 -5.17
CA ARG A 161 -23.82 3.96 -4.73
C ARG A 161 -23.88 2.94 -3.59
N CYS A 162 -22.82 2.16 -3.50
CA CYS A 162 -22.64 1.19 -2.42
C CYS A 162 -21.96 1.85 -1.22
N VAL A 163 -22.67 1.91 -0.09
CA VAL A 163 -22.24 2.55 1.15
C VAL A 163 -22.43 1.59 2.32
N CYS A 164 -21.76 1.84 3.44
CA CYS A 164 -21.95 1.06 4.66
C CYS A 164 -22.18 1.98 5.86
N ALA A 165 -23.02 1.52 6.79
CA ALA A 165 -23.18 2.13 8.11
C ALA A 165 -22.43 1.32 9.19
N SER A 166 -22.22 0.02 8.94
CA SER A 166 -21.50 -0.90 9.83
C SER A 166 -20.89 -2.05 9.05
N ASP A 167 -20.01 -2.83 9.69
CA ASP A 167 -19.39 -4.03 9.07
C ASP A 167 -20.42 -5.06 8.60
N ALA A 168 -21.64 -5.06 9.15
CA ALA A 168 -22.71 -5.94 8.71
C ALA A 168 -23.16 -5.68 7.26
N ASP A 169 -22.90 -4.48 6.73
CA ASP A 169 -23.21 -4.11 5.34
C ASP A 169 -22.13 -4.62 4.36
N CYS A 170 -20.94 -4.96 4.89
CA CYS A 170 -19.79 -5.44 4.14
C CYS A 170 -19.69 -6.96 4.23
N THR A 171 -20.40 -7.64 3.33
CA THR A 171 -20.54 -9.11 3.34
C THR A 171 -19.55 -9.82 2.41
N ALA A 172 -18.79 -9.08 1.62
CA ALA A 172 -17.67 -9.61 0.86
C ALA A 172 -16.53 -10.07 1.80
N THR A 173 -15.76 -11.05 1.35
CA THR A 173 -14.68 -11.62 2.16
C THR A 173 -13.61 -10.57 2.49
N ASN A 174 -13.17 -10.55 3.75
CA ASN A 174 -12.17 -9.60 4.27
C ASN A 174 -12.54 -8.13 4.04
N THR A 175 -13.82 -7.77 4.13
CA THR A 175 -14.25 -6.37 4.02
C THR A 175 -14.75 -5.82 5.33
N GLU A 176 -14.47 -4.56 5.59
CA GLU A 176 -14.91 -3.83 6.79
C GLU A 176 -15.45 -2.47 6.41
N CYS A 177 -16.40 -1.95 7.21
CA CYS A 177 -16.96 -0.64 6.98
C CYS A 177 -16.04 0.43 7.52
N ARG A 178 -15.47 1.24 6.61
CA ARG A 178 -14.54 2.32 6.93
C ARG A 178 -15.04 3.59 6.29
N ALA A 179 -15.25 4.67 7.04
CA ALA A 179 -15.66 5.99 6.51
C ALA A 179 -16.87 5.96 5.55
N GLY A 180 -17.86 5.09 5.81
CA GLY A 180 -19.07 5.00 4.97
C GLY A 180 -18.96 4.14 3.71
N GLY A 181 -17.85 3.43 3.50
CA GLY A 181 -17.65 2.50 2.38
C GLY A 181 -16.94 1.21 2.81
N CYS A 182 -17.23 0.10 2.15
CA CYS A 182 -16.57 -1.17 2.46
C CYS A 182 -15.14 -1.18 1.90
N ALA A 183 -14.16 -1.34 2.79
CA ALA A 183 -12.76 -1.48 2.45
C ALA A 183 -12.35 -2.95 2.45
N GLU A 184 -11.70 -3.40 1.39
CA GLU A 184 -10.99 -4.68 1.38
C GLU A 184 -9.76 -4.58 2.26
N ILE A 185 -9.67 -5.46 3.26
CA ILE A 185 -8.56 -5.55 4.18
C ILE A 185 -7.58 -6.59 3.64
N VAL A 186 -6.41 -6.12 3.23
CA VAL A 186 -5.27 -6.97 2.87
C VAL A 186 -4.41 -7.14 4.11
N PRO A 187 -4.50 -8.28 4.81
CA PRO A 187 -3.68 -8.50 5.99
C PRO A 187 -2.22 -8.63 5.56
N ARG A 188 -1.31 -8.37 6.50
CA ARG A 188 0.14 -8.44 6.26
C ARG A 188 0.59 -9.77 5.64
N CYS A 189 -0.15 -10.85 5.93
CA CYS A 189 0.08 -12.19 5.42
C CYS A 189 -0.19 -12.37 3.92
N LYS A 190 -0.85 -11.43 3.27
CA LYS A 190 -1.10 -11.42 1.82
C LYS A 190 -0.15 -10.49 1.06
N VAL A 191 0.77 -9.84 1.78
CA VAL A 191 1.82 -9.01 1.16
C VAL A 191 2.95 -9.91 0.69
N GLU A 192 3.23 -9.84 -0.60
CA GLU A 192 4.28 -10.59 -1.25
C GLU A 192 5.62 -9.88 -1.14
N GLY A 193 6.69 -10.62 -0.87
CA GLY A 193 8.04 -10.09 -0.81
C GLY A 193 8.92 -10.88 0.15
N CYS A 194 10.19 -10.48 0.22
CA CYS A 194 11.20 -11.19 1.00
C CYS A 194 11.86 -10.28 2.02
N ILE A 195 11.93 -10.69 3.29
CA ILE A 195 12.79 -10.05 4.29
C ILE A 195 14.26 -10.45 4.09
N THR A 196 14.53 -11.65 3.57
CA THR A 196 15.78 -12.27 3.06
C THR A 196 15.35 -13.41 2.11
N GLY A 197 16.21 -14.26 1.54
CA GLY A 197 15.76 -15.38 0.70
C GLY A 197 15.20 -15.04 -0.70
N ALA A 198 14.62 -16.04 -1.37
CA ALA A 198 14.08 -15.96 -2.73
C ALA A 198 12.53 -15.80 -2.74
N THR A 199 12.02 -15.05 -3.72
CA THR A 199 10.63 -14.53 -3.76
C THR A 199 9.58 -15.56 -4.10
N ASP A 200 10.00 -16.73 -4.59
CA ASP A 200 9.18 -17.89 -4.92
C ASP A 200 8.45 -18.49 -3.72
N ASN A 201 8.85 -18.15 -2.47
CA ASN A 201 8.17 -18.61 -1.25
C ASN A 201 7.96 -17.50 -0.17
N TYR A 202 8.09 -16.22 -0.52
CA TYR A 202 7.89 -15.03 0.36
C TYR A 202 8.65 -15.00 1.71
N CYS A 203 9.83 -15.63 1.78
CA CYS A 203 10.46 -15.98 3.06
C CYS A 203 11.91 -15.59 3.21
N ALA A 204 12.30 -15.43 4.49
CA ALA A 204 13.68 -15.44 4.95
C ALA A 204 14.39 -16.79 4.74
N ASP A 205 15.72 -16.81 4.92
CA ASP A 205 16.55 -18.01 4.67
C ASP A 205 16.19 -19.20 5.58
N ASP A 206 15.50 -18.95 6.70
CA ASP A 206 14.98 -19.94 7.65
C ASP A 206 13.56 -20.43 7.34
N GLY A 207 12.96 -19.94 6.25
CA GLY A 207 11.61 -20.29 5.83
C GLY A 207 10.50 -19.50 6.52
N SER A 208 10.84 -18.45 7.30
CA SER A 208 9.83 -17.62 7.96
C SER A 208 9.24 -16.53 7.05
N HIS A 209 7.90 -16.40 7.08
CA HIS A 209 7.13 -15.42 6.32
C HIS A 209 6.93 -14.10 7.09
N PHE A 210 6.39 -13.06 6.44
CA PHE A 210 6.03 -11.79 7.10
C PHE A 210 5.13 -11.97 8.33
N CYS A 211 4.25 -12.98 8.34
CA CYS A 211 3.33 -13.30 9.45
C CYS A 211 4.03 -13.77 10.73
N GLU A 212 5.19 -14.41 10.61
CA GLU A 212 5.82 -15.10 11.74
C GLU A 212 6.61 -14.14 12.66
N ARG A 213 6.84 -12.91 12.20
CA ARG A 213 7.35 -11.81 13.04
C ARG A 213 6.21 -10.99 13.62
N LEU A 214 5.66 -11.52 14.72
CA LEU A 214 5.02 -10.89 15.90
C LEU A 214 3.75 -11.64 16.32
N GLY A 215 3.91 -12.82 16.92
CA GLY A 215 2.93 -13.39 17.86
C GLY A 215 1.51 -13.64 17.34
N ALA A 216 1.29 -13.67 16.03
CA ALA A 216 0.02 -14.05 15.42
C ALA A 216 0.23 -15.34 14.63
N GLU A 217 -0.61 -16.35 14.90
CA GLU A 217 -0.60 -17.60 14.17
C GLU A 217 -1.00 -17.34 12.69
N PRO A 218 -0.22 -17.79 11.71
CA PRO A 218 -0.54 -17.58 10.30
C PRO A 218 -1.76 -18.40 9.90
N LEU A 219 -2.73 -17.77 9.23
CA LEU A 219 -3.76 -18.48 8.46
C LEU A 219 -3.11 -18.99 7.18
N SER A 220 -3.00 -20.32 7.05
CA SER A 220 -2.55 -20.97 5.82
C SER A 220 -3.58 -20.74 4.72
N PHE A 221 -3.13 -20.20 3.59
CA PHE A 221 -3.86 -20.27 2.33
C PHE A 221 -2.84 -20.52 1.23
N GLU A 222 -2.91 -21.69 0.60
CA GLU A 222 -2.10 -22.05 -0.56
C GLU A 222 -2.66 -21.33 -1.80
N CYS A 223 -1.80 -20.62 -2.53
CA CYS A 223 -2.07 -20.17 -3.89
C CYS A 223 -1.34 -21.13 -4.83
N GLU A 224 -2.09 -21.92 -5.61
CA GLU A 224 -1.52 -22.70 -6.72
C GLU A 224 -1.07 -21.71 -7.81
N LEU A 225 0.24 -21.63 -8.05
CA LEU A 225 0.79 -20.96 -9.22
C LEU A 225 0.70 -21.93 -10.41
N GLY A 226 -0.06 -21.54 -11.44
CA GLY A 226 -0.09 -22.26 -12.71
C GLY A 226 1.28 -22.28 -13.38
N GLU A 227 1.59 -23.42 -14.00
CA GLU A 227 2.86 -23.78 -14.64
C GLU A 227 3.39 -22.79 -15.69
#